data_AF-A0AAY4CYG3-F1
#
_entry.id   AF-A0AAY4CYG3-F1
#
_cell.length_a   1.000
_cell.length_b   1.000
_cell.length_c   1.000
_cell.angle_alpha   90.00
_cell.angle_beta   90.00
_cell.angle_gamma   90.00
#
_symmetry.space_group_name_H-M   'P 1'
#
loop_
_entity.id
_entity.type
_entity.pdbx_description
1 polymer ?
#
loop_
_entity_poly.entity_id
_entity_poly.type
_entity_poly.pdbx_seq_one_letter_code
_entity_poly.pdbx_strand_id
1 'polypeptide(L)'
;MATLSSKPGLKHSVTDWDATNKLLSDIAEYRRKASHDICQEGRALRNETANKASWLESDSNRRLSDRIHDISHWKELLEFCVQEVDREMDALTLSKEAAERALASLTLPLEVTVDCLTMREGRRGSELVSDLVEAELKKEVRVIDEAQHALQQQIDQSFEELCLLQEARHQLTLDLQNKMEALDADMSCLSLTVTSSEISLKPQPTRIPHGSSTPQQWVQFSHHNVTRAQQEMQASQQLRENISTTRVQVQNELEAQRTVLQFALRKRTHNLEQAKDELQWQLKTTKDQIMDMEEDIRGLEDDLQAKMSPLKLSHTRLENRTKRPGMDLCWDEVDHNRESRAAYRS
;
A
#
# COMPACT_ATOMS: atom_id res chain seq x y z
N MET A 1 -37.97 -110.42 -48.71
CA MET A 1 -36.94 -110.15 -47.68
C MET A 1 -35.58 -110.48 -48.29
N ALA A 2 -34.86 -109.47 -48.78
CA ALA A 2 -33.48 -109.66 -49.23
C ALA A 2 -32.58 -109.59 -47.99
N THR A 3 -32.08 -110.74 -47.55
CA THR A 3 -31.07 -110.85 -46.51
C THR A 3 -29.73 -110.41 -47.09
N LEU A 4 -29.25 -109.24 -46.66
CA LEU A 4 -27.89 -108.76 -46.90
C LEU A 4 -26.91 -109.75 -46.25
N SER A 5 -26.45 -110.74 -47.02
CA SER A 5 -25.34 -111.61 -46.64
C SER A 5 -24.05 -110.80 -46.73
N SER A 6 -23.60 -110.30 -45.58
CA SER A 6 -22.28 -109.70 -45.44
C SER A 6 -21.20 -110.78 -45.67
N LYS A 7 -20.17 -110.45 -46.44
CA LYS A 7 -19.01 -111.33 -46.65
C LYS A 7 -18.41 -111.75 -45.30
N PRO A 8 -18.02 -113.04 -45.11
CA PRO A 8 -17.30 -113.46 -43.91
C PRO A 8 -15.97 -112.70 -43.82
N GLY A 9 -15.71 -112.06 -42.68
CA GLY A 9 -14.51 -111.28 -42.43
C GLY A 9 -13.24 -112.13 -42.51
N LEU A 10 -12.13 -111.49 -42.88
CA LEU A 10 -10.80 -112.11 -42.88
C LEU A 10 -10.47 -112.66 -41.47
N LYS A 11 -10.04 -113.92 -41.38
CA LYS A 11 -9.59 -114.52 -40.11
C LYS A 11 -8.09 -114.27 -39.94
N HIS A 12 -7.72 -113.49 -38.94
CA HIS A 12 -6.33 -113.22 -38.57
C HIS A 12 -5.75 -114.34 -37.71
N SER A 13 -4.43 -114.56 -37.75
CA SER A 13 -3.76 -115.46 -36.81
C SER A 13 -3.74 -114.84 -35.41
N VAL A 14 -3.65 -115.67 -34.35
CA VAL A 14 -3.55 -115.18 -32.96
C VAL A 14 -2.32 -114.28 -32.80
N THR A 15 -1.21 -114.61 -33.47
CA THR A 15 0.01 -113.80 -33.48
C THR A 15 -0.17 -112.44 -34.16
N ASP A 16 -0.94 -112.34 -35.25
CA ASP A 16 -1.24 -111.06 -35.89
C ASP A 16 -2.19 -110.21 -35.04
N TRP A 17 -3.12 -110.86 -34.33
CA TRP A 17 -4.02 -110.21 -33.37
C TRP A 17 -3.24 -109.64 -32.18
N ASP A 18 -2.31 -110.41 -31.61
CA ASP A 18 -1.42 -109.96 -30.52
C ASP A 18 -0.54 -108.79 -30.97
N ALA A 19 0.04 -108.86 -32.17
CA ALA A 19 0.85 -107.78 -32.73
C ALA A 19 0.03 -106.50 -32.98
N THR A 20 -1.20 -106.64 -33.49
CA THR A 20 -2.10 -105.51 -33.74
C THR A 20 -2.56 -104.87 -32.43
N ASN A 21 -2.92 -105.67 -31.43
CA ASN A 21 -3.31 -105.16 -30.11
C ASN A 21 -2.15 -104.48 -29.39
N LYS A 22 -0.92 -105.01 -29.50
CA LYS A 22 0.26 -104.36 -28.96
C LYS A 22 0.51 -103.01 -29.63
N LEU A 23 0.43 -102.95 -30.97
CA LEU A 23 0.53 -101.69 -31.71
C LEU A 23 -0.56 -100.67 -31.30
N LEU A 24 -1.82 -101.12 -31.14
CA LEU A 24 -2.90 -100.25 -30.68
C LEU A 24 -2.67 -99.74 -29.24
N SER A 25 -2.14 -100.60 -28.36
CA SER A 25 -1.77 -100.23 -26.99
C SER A 25 -0.64 -99.20 -26.98
N ASP A 26 0.42 -99.42 -27.75
CA ASP A 26 1.59 -98.53 -27.86
C ASP A 26 1.17 -97.16 -28.43
N ILE A 27 0.30 -97.14 -29.45
CA ILE A 27 -0.26 -95.90 -30.00
C ILE A 27 -1.13 -95.18 -28.95
N ALA A 28 -1.95 -95.92 -28.19
CA ALA A 28 -2.79 -95.35 -27.15
C ALA A 28 -1.96 -94.77 -25.99
N GLU A 29 -0.87 -95.42 -25.59
CA GLU A 29 0.08 -94.91 -24.61
C GLU A 29 0.79 -93.66 -25.09
N TYR A 30 1.32 -93.67 -26.32
CA TYR A 30 1.96 -92.51 -26.93
C TYR A 30 1.01 -91.31 -26.99
N ARG A 31 -0.24 -91.52 -27.46
CA ARG A 31 -1.26 -90.48 -27.53
C ARG A 31 -1.68 -89.96 -26.14
N ARG A 32 -1.82 -90.85 -25.15
CA ARG A 32 -2.11 -90.46 -23.76
C ARG A 32 -0.98 -89.63 -23.17
N LYS A 33 0.28 -90.01 -23.40
CA LYS A 33 1.44 -89.25 -22.95
C LYS A 33 1.50 -87.87 -23.59
N ALA A 34 1.40 -87.77 -24.92
CA ALA A 34 1.37 -86.49 -25.61
C ALA A 34 0.21 -85.59 -25.13
N SER A 35 -0.98 -86.16 -24.92
CA SER A 35 -2.12 -85.42 -24.36
C SER A 35 -1.89 -84.99 -22.91
N HIS A 36 -1.21 -85.81 -22.10
CA HIS A 36 -0.86 -85.48 -20.73
C HIS A 36 0.14 -84.31 -20.69
N ASP A 37 1.18 -84.37 -21.52
CA ASP A 37 2.20 -83.33 -21.63
C ASP A 37 1.56 -81.99 -22.07
N ILE A 38 0.71 -81.99 -23.10
CA ILE A 38 -0.05 -80.79 -23.52
C ILE A 38 -0.96 -80.27 -22.41
N CYS A 39 -1.66 -81.15 -21.68
CA CYS A 39 -2.48 -80.74 -20.55
C CYS A 39 -1.65 -80.12 -19.42
N GLN A 40 -0.46 -80.68 -19.15
CA GLN A 40 0.45 -80.19 -18.13
C GLN A 40 1.03 -78.82 -18.52
N GLU A 41 1.46 -78.66 -19.76
CA GLU A 41 1.89 -77.37 -20.33
C GLU A 41 0.77 -76.33 -20.27
N GLY A 42 -0.45 -76.70 -20.66
CA GLY A 42 -1.62 -75.82 -20.58
C GLY A 42 -1.95 -75.39 -19.14
N ARG A 43 -1.81 -76.29 -18.15
CA ARG A 43 -1.97 -75.96 -16.72
C ARG A 43 -0.85 -75.04 -16.23
N ALA A 44 0.39 -75.31 -16.61
CA ALA A 44 1.54 -74.47 -16.26
C ALA A 44 1.36 -73.04 -16.82
N LEU A 45 0.99 -72.91 -18.10
CA LEU A 45 0.74 -71.63 -18.74
C LEU A 45 -0.43 -70.86 -18.08
N ARG A 46 -1.51 -71.56 -17.72
CA ARG A 46 -2.64 -70.94 -16.99
C ARG A 46 -2.21 -70.39 -15.63
N ASN A 47 -1.41 -71.14 -14.89
CA ASN A 47 -0.91 -70.69 -13.60
C ASN A 47 0.05 -69.51 -13.75
N GLU A 48 0.97 -69.57 -14.72
CA GLU A 48 1.91 -68.49 -15.00
C GLU A 48 1.17 -67.20 -15.39
N THR A 49 0.21 -67.28 -16.32
CA THR A 49 -0.59 -66.13 -16.76
C THR A 49 -1.50 -65.57 -15.67
N ALA A 50 -2.10 -66.43 -14.84
CA ALA A 50 -2.89 -65.99 -13.67
C ALA A 50 -2.02 -65.24 -12.65
N ASN A 51 -0.85 -65.78 -12.30
CA ASN A 51 0.08 -65.12 -11.39
C ASN A 51 0.58 -63.79 -11.96
N LYS A 52 0.92 -63.76 -13.26
CA LYS A 52 1.35 -62.54 -13.94
C LYS A 52 0.25 -61.49 -13.99
N ALA A 53 -1.00 -61.89 -14.24
CA ALA A 53 -2.14 -60.97 -14.25
C ALA A 53 -2.39 -60.36 -12.87
N SER A 54 -2.42 -61.18 -11.82
CA SER A 54 -2.59 -60.71 -10.43
C SER A 54 -1.45 -59.80 -9.98
N TRP A 55 -0.22 -60.11 -10.37
CA TRP A 55 0.93 -59.25 -10.11
C TRP A 55 0.82 -57.90 -10.84
N LEU A 56 0.44 -57.89 -12.12
CA LEU A 56 0.27 -56.65 -12.90
C LEU A 56 -0.86 -55.76 -12.33
N GLU A 57 -1.97 -56.35 -11.90
CA GLU A 57 -3.05 -55.64 -11.21
C GLU A 57 -2.53 -54.98 -9.93
N SER A 58 -1.82 -55.76 -9.10
CA SER A 58 -1.25 -55.26 -7.84
C SER A 58 -0.21 -54.15 -8.06
N ASP A 59 0.67 -54.30 -9.06
CA ASP A 59 1.68 -53.27 -9.41
C ASP A 59 1.01 -52.00 -9.95
N SER A 60 -0.02 -52.14 -10.78
CA SER A 60 -0.80 -51.00 -11.30
C SER A 60 -1.49 -50.23 -10.18
N ASN A 61 -2.18 -50.94 -9.26
CA ASN A 61 -2.84 -50.32 -8.11
C ASN A 61 -1.85 -49.61 -7.20
N ARG A 62 -0.67 -50.21 -6.97
CA ARG A 62 0.39 -49.58 -6.17
C ARG A 62 0.91 -48.29 -6.82
N ARG A 63 1.21 -48.30 -8.12
CA ARG A 63 1.67 -47.10 -8.84
C ARG A 63 0.63 -45.99 -8.87
N LEU A 64 -0.65 -46.34 -9.02
CA LEU A 64 -1.75 -45.37 -8.93
C LEU A 64 -1.84 -44.79 -7.50
N SER A 65 -1.71 -45.62 -6.47
CA SER A 65 -1.69 -45.17 -5.08
C SER A 65 -0.52 -44.22 -4.80
N ASP A 66 0.69 -44.54 -5.28
CA ASP A 66 1.87 -43.68 -5.16
C ASP A 66 1.62 -42.33 -5.86
N ARG A 67 1.01 -42.35 -7.06
CA ARG A 67 0.67 -41.13 -7.80
C ARG A 67 -0.38 -40.27 -7.10
N ILE A 68 -1.42 -40.89 -6.53
CA ILE A 68 -2.44 -40.21 -5.73
C ILE A 68 -1.80 -39.51 -4.53
N HIS A 69 -0.83 -40.16 -3.87
CA HIS A 69 -0.09 -39.56 -2.77
C HIS A 69 0.69 -38.32 -3.22
N ASP A 70 1.44 -38.41 -4.32
CA ASP A 70 2.18 -37.27 -4.88
C ASP A 70 1.26 -36.09 -5.24
N ILE A 71 0.12 -36.36 -5.89
CA ILE A 71 -0.85 -35.32 -6.27
C ILE A 71 -1.46 -34.69 -5.02
N SER A 72 -1.83 -35.50 -4.02
CA SER A 72 -2.39 -35.01 -2.76
C SER A 72 -1.41 -34.10 -2.01
N HIS A 73 -0.14 -34.50 -1.94
CA HIS A 73 0.91 -33.68 -1.33
C HIS A 73 1.06 -32.32 -2.05
N TRP A 74 1.11 -32.31 -3.38
CA TRP A 74 1.19 -31.04 -4.13
C TRP A 74 -0.08 -30.19 -4.00
N LYS A 75 -1.27 -30.82 -3.94
CA LYS A 75 -2.53 -30.14 -3.68
C LYS A 75 -2.47 -29.41 -2.32
N GLU A 76 -2.05 -30.08 -1.26
CA GLU A 76 -1.92 -29.49 0.08
C GLU A 76 -0.93 -28.32 0.10
N LEU A 77 0.23 -28.46 -0.55
CA LEU A 77 1.22 -27.39 -0.66
C LEU A 77 0.69 -26.17 -1.42
N LEU A 78 -0.04 -26.39 -2.53
CA LEU A 78 -0.65 -25.31 -3.30
C LEU A 78 -1.77 -24.62 -2.50
N GLU A 79 -2.63 -25.39 -1.84
CA GLU A 79 -3.68 -24.86 -0.94
C GLU A 79 -3.09 -23.99 0.17
N PHE A 80 -2.02 -24.48 0.82
CA PHE A 80 -1.30 -23.71 1.82
C PHE A 80 -0.74 -22.41 1.24
N CYS A 81 -0.04 -22.49 0.09
CA CYS A 81 0.56 -21.33 -0.55
C CYS A 81 -0.49 -20.28 -0.98
N VAL A 82 -1.65 -20.70 -1.48
CA VAL A 82 -2.76 -19.79 -1.82
C VAL A 82 -3.23 -19.03 -0.58
N GLN A 83 -3.41 -19.72 0.55
CA GLN A 83 -3.81 -19.07 1.80
C GLN A 83 -2.77 -18.07 2.31
N GLU A 84 -1.48 -18.37 2.18
CA GLU A 84 -0.41 -17.43 2.54
C GLU A 84 -0.43 -16.19 1.65
N VAL A 85 -0.64 -16.35 0.34
CA VAL A 85 -0.78 -15.22 -0.58
C VAL A 85 -2.02 -14.39 -0.24
N ASP A 86 -3.15 -15.01 0.06
CA ASP A 86 -4.37 -14.30 0.51
C ASP A 86 -4.09 -13.45 1.76
N ARG A 87 -3.42 -14.03 2.77
CA ARG A 87 -3.04 -13.32 4.00
C ARG A 87 -2.10 -12.15 3.72
N GLU A 88 -1.12 -12.33 2.82
CA GLU A 88 -0.19 -11.26 2.48
C GLU A 88 -0.88 -10.14 1.68
N MET A 89 -1.78 -10.47 0.76
CA MET A 89 -2.59 -9.50 0.02
C MET A 89 -3.46 -8.65 0.94
N ASP A 90 -4.14 -9.28 1.91
CA ASP A 90 -4.92 -8.57 2.92
C ASP A 90 -4.03 -7.61 3.73
N ALA A 91 -2.85 -8.09 4.12
CA ALA A 91 -1.94 -7.31 4.94
C ALA A 91 -1.29 -6.14 4.17
N LEU A 92 -0.99 -6.30 2.88
CA LEU A 92 -0.52 -5.22 2.01
C LEU A 92 -1.63 -4.19 1.75
N THR A 93 -2.87 -4.65 1.55
CA THR A 93 -4.04 -3.78 1.40
C THR A 93 -4.22 -2.88 2.62
N LEU A 94 -4.15 -3.43 3.84
CA LEU A 94 -4.23 -2.65 5.08
C LEU A 94 -3.10 -1.61 5.20
N SER A 95 -1.89 -1.97 4.75
CA SER A 95 -0.74 -1.05 4.75
C SER A 95 -0.93 0.11 3.77
N LYS A 96 -1.41 -0.20 2.55
CA LYS A 96 -1.76 0.78 1.52
C LYS A 96 -2.85 1.73 2.00
N GLU A 97 -3.94 1.22 2.56
CA GLU A 97 -5.02 2.04 3.15
C GLU A 97 -4.52 2.96 4.27
N ALA A 98 -3.54 2.49 5.06
CA ALA A 98 -2.93 3.32 6.10
C ALA A 98 -2.08 4.47 5.52
N ALA A 99 -1.42 4.25 4.39
CA ALA A 99 -0.72 5.29 3.64
C ALA A 99 -1.70 6.28 2.99
N GLU A 100 -2.79 5.80 2.39
CA GLU A 100 -3.86 6.65 1.81
C GLU A 100 -4.53 7.53 2.86
N ARG A 101 -4.83 6.98 4.04
CA ARG A 101 -5.35 7.78 5.15
C ARG A 101 -4.36 8.82 5.63
N ALA A 102 -3.07 8.49 5.68
CA ALA A 102 -2.03 9.45 6.01
C ALA A 102 -1.96 10.57 4.96
N LEU A 103 -1.99 10.22 3.67
CA LEU A 103 -1.98 11.18 2.56
C LEU A 103 -3.19 12.13 2.62
N ALA A 104 -4.40 11.58 2.79
CA ALA A 104 -5.63 12.36 2.90
C ALA A 104 -5.62 13.33 4.10
N SER A 105 -4.94 12.94 5.20
CA SER A 105 -4.82 13.80 6.38
C SER A 105 -3.94 15.04 6.16
N LEU A 106 -3.14 15.08 5.08
CA LEU A 106 -2.26 16.21 4.74
C LEU A 106 -2.97 17.32 3.96
N THR A 107 -4.15 17.06 3.38
CA THR A 107 -4.89 18.04 2.59
C THR A 107 -5.27 19.28 3.41
N LEU A 108 -5.89 19.07 4.58
CA LEU A 108 -6.33 20.18 5.43
C LEU A 108 -5.16 21.04 5.96
N PRO A 109 -4.08 20.45 6.51
CA PRO A 109 -2.89 21.23 6.89
C PRO A 109 -2.35 22.09 5.73
N LEU A 110 -2.27 21.52 4.51
CA LEU A 110 -1.78 22.26 3.34
C LEU A 110 -2.67 23.48 3.03
N GLU A 111 -3.98 23.29 2.98
CA GLU A 111 -4.96 24.36 2.75
C GLU A 111 -4.80 25.47 3.80
N VAL A 112 -4.73 25.09 5.09
CA VAL A 112 -4.55 26.05 6.18
C VAL A 112 -3.25 26.84 6.06
N THR A 113 -2.14 26.17 5.73
CA THR A 113 -0.84 26.84 5.54
C THR A 113 -0.87 27.80 4.35
N VAL A 114 -1.51 27.42 3.24
CA VAL A 114 -1.69 28.28 2.04
C VAL A 114 -2.60 29.48 2.34
N ASP A 115 -3.69 29.28 3.08
CA ASP A 115 -4.57 30.36 3.52
C ASP A 115 -3.82 31.34 4.43
N CYS A 116 -2.99 30.82 5.35
CA CYS A 116 -2.16 31.65 6.21
C CYS A 116 -1.18 32.51 5.41
N LEU A 117 -0.56 31.96 4.35
CA LEU A 117 0.29 32.72 3.44
C LEU A 117 -0.49 33.80 2.69
N THR A 118 -1.65 33.45 2.13
CA THR A 118 -2.53 34.37 1.41
C THR A 118 -2.97 35.55 2.29
N MET A 119 -3.36 35.27 3.54
CA MET A 119 -3.74 36.30 4.51
C MET A 119 -2.58 37.22 4.88
N ARG A 120 -1.35 36.72 4.86
CA ARG A 120 -0.15 37.52 5.10
C ARG A 120 0.23 38.39 3.91
N GLU A 121 0.09 37.87 2.69
CA GLU A 121 0.30 38.63 1.45
C GLU A 121 -0.71 39.78 1.30
N GLY A 122 -1.91 39.64 1.89
CA GLY A 122 -2.93 40.69 1.93
C GLY A 122 -2.64 41.86 2.88
N ARG A 123 -1.53 41.85 3.64
CA ARG A 123 -1.18 42.95 4.56
C ARG A 123 -0.79 44.22 3.79
N ARG A 124 -1.07 45.38 4.38
CA ARG A 124 -0.90 46.69 3.72
C ARG A 124 0.28 47.48 4.28
N GLY A 125 0.94 48.23 3.40
CA GLY A 125 1.97 49.18 3.78
C GLY A 125 3.15 48.52 4.49
N SER A 126 3.58 49.11 5.61
CA SER A 126 4.72 48.64 6.41
C SER A 126 4.48 47.32 7.15
N GLU A 127 3.24 46.81 7.21
CA GLU A 127 2.92 45.52 7.82
C GLU A 127 3.17 44.33 6.89
N LEU A 128 3.36 44.58 5.59
CA LEU A 128 3.78 43.56 4.62
C LEU A 128 5.29 43.32 4.78
N VAL A 129 5.63 42.36 5.63
CA VAL A 129 7.01 42.06 6.00
C VAL A 129 7.29 40.57 5.81
N SER A 130 8.40 40.29 5.13
CA SER A 130 9.01 38.96 5.09
C SER A 130 9.64 38.65 6.45
N ASP A 131 8.91 37.95 7.30
CA ASP A 131 9.36 37.54 8.63
C ASP A 131 9.64 36.03 8.70
N LEU A 132 10.11 35.56 9.86
CA LEU A 132 10.38 34.14 10.09
C LEU A 132 9.12 33.28 9.94
N VAL A 133 7.93 33.80 10.25
CA VAL A 133 6.68 33.03 10.13
C VAL A 133 6.40 32.75 8.65
N GLU A 134 6.56 33.74 7.77
CA GLU A 134 6.39 33.52 6.33
C GLU A 134 7.39 32.51 5.77
N ALA A 135 8.66 32.58 6.19
CA ALA A 135 9.69 31.63 5.78
C ALA A 135 9.35 30.19 6.21
N GLU A 136 8.89 30.02 7.46
CA GLU A 136 8.52 28.70 8.00
C GLU A 136 7.20 28.17 7.42
N LEU A 137 6.23 29.02 7.11
CA LEU A 137 5.00 28.62 6.39
C LEU A 137 5.34 28.13 4.96
N LYS A 138 6.18 28.86 4.23
CA LYS A 138 6.66 28.41 2.90
C LYS A 138 7.42 27.09 2.98
N LYS A 139 8.15 26.86 4.06
CA LYS A 139 8.85 25.59 4.30
C LYS A 139 7.87 24.47 4.66
N GLU A 140 6.83 24.75 5.45
CA GLU A 140 5.77 23.79 5.77
C GLU A 140 5.02 23.32 4.52
N VAL A 141 4.70 24.21 3.58
CA VAL A 141 4.13 23.82 2.27
C VAL A 141 5.04 22.81 1.56
N ARG A 142 6.36 23.07 1.50
CA ARG A 142 7.32 22.16 0.85
C ARG A 142 7.41 20.80 1.55
N VAL A 143 7.47 20.80 2.89
CA VAL A 143 7.52 19.54 3.67
C VAL A 143 6.23 18.73 3.47
N ILE A 144 5.07 19.39 3.42
CA ILE A 144 3.80 18.69 3.15
C ILE A 144 3.78 18.12 1.73
N ASP A 145 4.24 18.87 0.73
CA ASP A 145 4.32 18.43 -0.68
C ASP A 145 5.26 17.22 -0.85
N GLU A 146 6.46 17.29 -0.26
CA GLU A 146 7.42 16.18 -0.22
C GLU A 146 6.83 14.93 0.46
N ALA A 147 6.11 15.12 1.58
CA ALA A 147 5.42 14.05 2.28
C ALA A 147 4.28 13.43 1.46
N GLN A 148 3.49 14.26 0.76
CA GLN A 148 2.43 13.78 -0.12
C GLN A 148 3.00 12.94 -1.26
N HIS A 149 4.09 13.39 -1.89
CA HIS A 149 4.78 12.64 -2.93
C HIS A 149 5.35 11.32 -2.43
N ALA A 150 6.02 11.30 -1.28
CA ALA A 150 6.56 10.09 -0.69
C ALA A 150 5.47 9.05 -0.39
N LEU A 151 4.34 9.48 0.20
CA LEU A 151 3.22 8.59 0.48
C LEU A 151 2.54 8.09 -0.81
N GLN A 152 2.33 8.97 -1.80
CA GLN A 152 1.74 8.58 -3.08
C GLN A 152 2.58 7.53 -3.81
N GLN A 153 3.90 7.70 -3.83
CA GLN A 153 4.81 6.72 -4.43
C GLN A 153 4.66 5.34 -3.77
N GLN A 154 4.55 5.28 -2.44
CA GLN A 154 4.34 4.02 -1.74
C GLN A 154 2.98 3.39 -2.05
N ILE A 155 1.93 4.20 -2.22
CA ILE A 155 0.58 3.74 -2.59
C ILE A 155 0.58 3.14 -4.00
N ASP A 156 1.24 3.78 -4.96
CA ASP A 156 1.35 3.32 -6.34
C ASP A 156 2.13 2.00 -6.43
N GLN A 157 3.28 1.92 -5.75
CA GLN A 157 4.07 0.68 -5.64
C GLN A 157 3.25 -0.45 -5.00
N SER A 158 2.44 -0.15 -3.98
CA SER A 158 1.58 -1.15 -3.32
C SER A 158 0.51 -1.68 -4.26
N PHE A 159 -0.04 -0.82 -5.12
CA PHE A 159 -1.05 -1.23 -6.11
C PHE A 159 -0.46 -2.16 -7.17
N GLU A 160 0.73 -1.86 -7.67
CA GLU A 160 1.45 -2.72 -8.62
C GLU A 160 1.76 -4.09 -8.01
N GLU A 161 2.27 -4.11 -6.78
CA GLU A 161 2.59 -5.35 -6.06
C GLU A 161 1.34 -6.20 -5.79
N LEU A 162 0.20 -5.59 -5.42
CA LEU A 162 -1.07 -6.30 -5.29
C LEU A 162 -1.51 -6.98 -6.59
N CYS A 163 -1.23 -6.37 -7.74
CA CYS A 163 -1.52 -6.96 -9.04
C CYS A 163 -0.63 -8.18 -9.31
N LEU A 164 0.66 -8.13 -8.95
CA LEU A 164 1.59 -9.25 -9.06
C LEU A 164 1.20 -10.43 -8.16
N LEU A 165 0.86 -10.14 -6.90
CA LEU A 165 0.33 -11.14 -5.96
C LEU A 165 -0.96 -11.78 -6.48
N GLN A 166 -1.88 -10.99 -7.03
CA GLN A 166 -3.13 -11.51 -7.61
C GLN A 166 -2.87 -12.43 -8.80
N GLU A 167 -1.88 -12.12 -9.64
CA GLU A 167 -1.47 -12.98 -10.76
C GLU A 167 -0.81 -14.27 -10.25
N ALA A 168 0.07 -14.20 -9.25
CA ALA A 168 0.63 -15.38 -8.57
C ALA A 168 -0.46 -16.28 -7.97
N ARG A 169 -1.44 -15.68 -7.28
CA ARG A 169 -2.60 -16.38 -6.73
C ARG A 169 -3.41 -17.08 -7.81
N HIS A 170 -3.65 -16.41 -8.95
CA HIS A 170 -4.39 -16.99 -10.07
C HIS A 170 -3.70 -18.24 -10.62
N GLN A 171 -2.38 -18.18 -10.87
CA GLN A 171 -1.63 -19.34 -11.37
C GLN A 171 -1.61 -20.50 -10.37
N LEU A 172 -1.46 -20.22 -9.06
CA LEU A 172 -1.56 -21.24 -8.03
C LEU A 172 -2.93 -21.91 -8.01
N THR A 173 -4.01 -21.12 -8.15
CA THR A 173 -5.38 -21.62 -8.15
C THR A 173 -5.65 -22.50 -9.37
N LEU A 174 -5.16 -22.10 -10.55
CA LEU A 174 -5.27 -22.90 -11.76
C LEU A 174 -4.52 -24.23 -11.63
N ASP A 175 -3.30 -24.21 -11.09
CA ASP A 175 -2.55 -25.43 -10.84
C ASP A 175 -3.27 -26.33 -9.83
N LEU A 176 -3.78 -25.76 -8.75
CA LEU A 176 -4.56 -26.48 -7.74
C LEU A 176 -5.80 -27.16 -8.34
N GLN A 177 -6.56 -26.45 -9.18
CA GLN A 177 -7.71 -27.03 -9.87
C GLN A 177 -7.29 -28.23 -10.73
N ASN A 178 -6.21 -28.10 -11.50
CA ASN A 178 -5.68 -29.21 -12.29
C ASN A 178 -5.25 -30.40 -11.40
N LYS A 179 -4.69 -30.15 -10.21
CA LYS A 179 -4.36 -31.21 -9.25
C LYS A 179 -5.60 -31.90 -8.71
N MET A 180 -6.67 -31.16 -8.42
CA MET A 180 -7.94 -31.73 -7.95
C MET A 180 -8.61 -32.60 -9.01
N GLU A 181 -8.66 -32.14 -10.26
CA GLU A 181 -9.22 -32.91 -11.38
C GLU A 181 -8.38 -34.18 -11.65
N ALA A 182 -7.05 -34.08 -11.62
CA ALA A 182 -6.17 -35.24 -11.76
C ALA A 182 -6.34 -36.24 -10.61
N LEU A 183 -6.50 -35.74 -9.38
CA LEU A 183 -6.72 -36.58 -8.20
C LEU A 183 -8.05 -37.35 -8.31
N ASP A 184 -9.13 -36.69 -8.73
CA ASP A 184 -10.45 -37.31 -8.92
C ASP A 184 -10.41 -38.40 -10.01
N ALA A 185 -9.73 -38.13 -11.12
CA ALA A 185 -9.54 -39.10 -12.18
C ALA A 185 -8.74 -40.33 -11.70
N ASP A 186 -7.64 -40.12 -10.96
CA ASP A 186 -6.79 -41.20 -10.47
C ASP A 186 -7.47 -42.02 -9.36
N MET A 187 -8.21 -41.37 -8.45
CA MET A 187 -9.04 -42.05 -7.43
C MET A 187 -10.14 -42.88 -8.08
N SER A 188 -10.81 -42.34 -9.11
CA SER A 188 -11.81 -43.07 -9.88
C SER A 188 -11.18 -44.31 -10.54
N CYS A 189 -9.99 -44.18 -11.12
CA CYS A 189 -9.26 -45.30 -11.71
C CYS A 189 -8.89 -46.36 -10.67
N LEU A 190 -8.41 -45.96 -9.49
CA LEU A 190 -8.05 -46.88 -8.40
C LEU A 190 -9.27 -47.63 -7.83
N SER A 191 -10.46 -47.02 -7.91
CA SER A 191 -11.71 -47.65 -7.46
C SER A 191 -12.23 -48.75 -8.39
N LEU A 192 -11.75 -48.82 -9.63
CA LEU A 192 -12.15 -49.84 -10.59
C LEU A 192 -11.62 -51.21 -10.18
N THR A 193 -12.48 -52.22 -10.30
CA THR A 193 -12.17 -53.63 -10.01
C THR A 193 -12.35 -54.47 -11.26
N VAL A 194 -11.84 -55.71 -11.26
CA VAL A 194 -12.04 -56.66 -12.37
C VAL A 194 -13.51 -57.03 -12.62
N THR A 195 -14.41 -56.69 -11.69
CA THR A 195 -15.87 -56.90 -11.81
C THR A 195 -16.64 -55.63 -12.18
N SER A 196 -15.96 -54.48 -12.30
CA SER A 196 -16.59 -53.20 -12.66
C SER A 196 -17.14 -53.24 -14.09
N SER A 197 -18.30 -52.62 -14.31
CA SER A 197 -19.02 -52.68 -15.60
C SER A 197 -18.39 -51.81 -16.69
N GLU A 198 -17.53 -50.88 -16.27
CA GLU A 198 -16.89 -49.84 -17.09
C GLU A 198 -15.59 -50.33 -17.77
N ILE A 199 -15.06 -51.48 -17.36
CA ILE A 199 -13.80 -52.02 -17.88
C ILE A 199 -14.00 -52.59 -19.30
N SER A 200 -13.07 -52.28 -20.20
CA SER A 200 -13.12 -52.74 -21.59
C SER A 200 -11.74 -52.64 -22.25
N LEU A 201 -11.49 -53.49 -23.25
CA LEU A 201 -10.27 -53.40 -24.06
C LEU A 201 -10.31 -52.13 -24.92
N LYS A 202 -9.26 -51.31 -24.80
CA LYS A 202 -9.14 -50.05 -25.55
C LYS A 202 -8.42 -50.28 -26.87
N PRO A 203 -8.81 -49.61 -27.98
CA PRO A 203 -8.17 -49.78 -29.29
C PRO A 203 -6.69 -49.40 -29.33
N GLN A 204 -6.27 -48.40 -28.55
CA GLN A 204 -4.88 -47.92 -28.47
C GLN A 204 -4.50 -47.62 -27.01
N PRO A 205 -4.21 -48.64 -26.18
CA PRO A 205 -3.99 -48.47 -24.74
C PRO A 205 -2.64 -47.79 -24.42
N THR A 206 -1.68 -47.82 -25.33
CA THR A 206 -0.34 -47.22 -25.16
C THR A 206 -0.21 -45.83 -25.78
N ARG A 207 -1.33 -45.21 -26.18
CA ARG A 207 -1.33 -43.87 -26.78
C ARG A 207 -0.94 -42.83 -25.73
N ILE A 208 0.08 -42.03 -26.05
CA ILE A 208 0.44 -40.83 -25.30
C ILE A 208 -0.16 -39.62 -26.03
N PRO A 209 -1.04 -38.83 -25.40
CA PRO A 209 -1.56 -37.61 -26.00
C PRO A 209 -0.45 -36.62 -26.40
N HIS A 210 -0.67 -35.85 -27.46
CA HIS A 210 0.25 -34.76 -27.80
C HIS A 210 0.20 -33.68 -26.72
N GLY A 211 1.38 -33.18 -26.31
CA GLY A 211 1.50 -32.19 -25.24
C GLY A 211 1.54 -32.77 -23.82
N SER A 212 1.62 -34.09 -23.65
CA SER A 212 1.82 -34.70 -22.33
C SER A 212 3.15 -34.27 -21.70
N SER A 213 3.11 -33.95 -20.40
CA SER A 213 4.28 -33.61 -19.60
C SER A 213 4.91 -34.85 -18.96
N THR A 214 6.20 -34.76 -18.64
CA THR A 214 6.88 -35.76 -17.83
C THR A 214 6.62 -35.51 -16.33
N PRO A 215 6.78 -36.53 -15.47
CA PRO A 215 6.67 -36.34 -14.01
C PRO A 215 7.60 -35.23 -13.49
N GLN A 216 8.80 -35.10 -14.05
CA GLN A 216 9.74 -34.05 -13.69
C GLN A 216 9.22 -32.66 -14.06
N GLN A 217 8.66 -32.50 -15.27
CA GLN A 217 8.06 -31.24 -15.71
C GLN A 217 6.84 -30.88 -14.85
N TRP A 218 6.02 -31.87 -14.47
CA TRP A 218 4.87 -31.67 -13.60
C TRP A 218 5.27 -31.16 -12.20
N VAL A 219 6.31 -31.75 -11.60
CA VAL A 219 6.87 -31.27 -10.32
C VAL A 219 7.45 -29.86 -10.47
N GLN A 220 8.23 -29.62 -11.52
CA GLN A 220 8.85 -28.32 -11.77
C GLN A 220 7.81 -27.21 -11.96
N PHE A 221 6.68 -27.49 -12.61
CA PHE A 221 5.61 -26.52 -12.82
C PHE A 221 5.02 -26.04 -11.49
N SER A 222 4.61 -26.97 -10.62
CA SER A 222 4.06 -26.62 -9.31
C SER A 222 5.09 -25.97 -8.40
N HIS A 223 6.33 -26.45 -8.42
CA HIS A 223 7.42 -25.81 -7.69
C HIS A 223 7.67 -24.37 -8.17
N HIS A 224 7.67 -24.12 -9.48
CA HIS A 224 7.85 -22.78 -10.03
C HIS A 224 6.76 -21.81 -9.57
N ASN A 225 5.49 -22.24 -9.60
CA ASN A 225 4.36 -21.42 -9.14
C ASN A 225 4.49 -21.05 -7.66
N VAL A 226 4.86 -22.01 -6.81
CA VAL A 226 5.10 -21.78 -5.37
C VAL A 226 6.28 -20.83 -5.16
N THR A 227 7.41 -21.05 -5.83
CA THR A 227 8.58 -20.17 -5.71
C THR A 227 8.28 -18.75 -6.16
N ARG A 228 7.55 -18.58 -7.27
CA ARG A 228 7.13 -17.25 -7.75
C ARG A 228 6.27 -16.55 -6.70
N ALA A 229 5.24 -17.22 -6.17
CA ALA A 229 4.39 -16.65 -5.14
C ALA A 229 5.17 -16.27 -3.86
N GLN A 230 6.14 -17.08 -3.45
CA GLN A 230 7.02 -16.76 -2.32
C GLN A 230 7.88 -15.51 -2.56
N GLN A 231 8.35 -15.29 -3.79
CA GLN A 231 9.11 -14.11 -4.16
C GLN A 231 8.26 -12.84 -4.11
N GLU A 232 7.05 -12.86 -4.67
CA GLU A 232 6.12 -11.73 -4.60
C GLU A 232 5.73 -11.45 -3.12
N MET A 233 5.44 -12.48 -2.32
CA MET A 233 5.16 -12.27 -0.89
C MET A 233 6.33 -11.63 -0.14
N GLN A 234 7.58 -11.98 -0.48
CA GLN A 234 8.76 -11.35 0.11
C GLN A 234 8.90 -9.89 -0.31
N ALA A 235 8.64 -9.57 -1.58
CA ALA A 235 8.64 -8.20 -2.08
C ALA A 235 7.58 -7.35 -1.37
N SER A 236 6.35 -7.88 -1.25
CA SER A 236 5.27 -7.27 -0.48
C SER A 236 5.64 -7.00 0.99
N GLN A 237 6.28 -7.96 1.67
CA GLN A 237 6.72 -7.77 3.06
C GLN A 237 7.70 -6.60 3.20
N GLN A 238 8.70 -6.51 2.30
CA GLN A 238 9.64 -5.40 2.28
C GLN A 238 8.94 -4.07 2.00
N LEU A 239 7.99 -4.06 1.08
CA LEU A 239 7.21 -2.88 0.76
C LEU A 239 6.38 -2.41 1.96
N ARG A 240 5.78 -3.33 2.73
CA ARG A 240 5.07 -2.97 3.99
C ARG A 240 5.99 -2.35 5.03
N GLU A 241 7.21 -2.85 5.17
CA GLU A 241 8.22 -2.25 6.07
C GLU A 241 8.60 -0.83 5.60
N ASN A 242 8.78 -0.64 4.29
CA ASN A 242 9.07 0.66 3.70
C ASN A 242 7.92 1.66 3.88
N ILE A 243 6.66 1.23 3.70
CA ILE A 243 5.47 2.05 3.96
C ILE A 243 5.43 2.47 5.43
N SER A 244 5.63 1.54 6.36
CA SER A 244 5.64 1.83 7.79
C SER A 244 6.71 2.86 8.15
N THR A 245 7.92 2.68 7.61
CA THR A 245 9.07 3.58 7.82
C THR A 245 8.80 4.97 7.26
N THR A 246 8.31 5.05 6.01
CA THR A 246 7.97 6.31 5.34
C THR A 246 6.90 7.08 6.12
N ARG A 247 5.86 6.39 6.61
CA ARG A 247 4.81 7.02 7.42
C ARG A 247 5.35 7.63 8.71
N VAL A 248 6.22 6.90 9.42
CA VAL A 248 6.86 7.41 10.64
C VAL A 248 7.77 8.59 10.33
N GLN A 249 8.54 8.52 9.24
CA GLN A 249 9.41 9.60 8.81
C GLN A 249 8.60 10.88 8.51
N VAL A 250 7.56 10.77 7.68
CA VAL A 250 6.65 11.88 7.35
C VAL A 250 6.05 12.49 8.61
N GLN A 251 5.57 11.65 9.54
CA GLN A 251 5.01 12.13 10.80
C GLN A 251 6.02 12.94 11.61
N ASN A 252 7.27 12.47 11.70
CA ASN A 252 8.33 13.16 12.44
C ASN A 252 8.73 14.48 11.78
N GLU A 253 8.82 14.51 10.45
CA GLU A 253 9.15 15.72 9.69
C GLU A 253 8.08 16.81 9.84
N LEU A 254 6.80 16.42 9.77
CA LEU A 254 5.67 17.32 9.99
C LEU A 254 5.63 17.86 11.41
N GLU A 255 5.83 17.01 12.43
CA GLU A 255 5.83 17.47 13.83
C GLU A 255 7.03 18.38 14.14
N ALA A 256 8.19 18.09 13.55
CA ALA A 256 9.37 18.96 13.66
C ALA A 256 9.08 20.33 13.03
N GLN A 257 8.50 20.37 11.82
CA GLN A 257 8.18 21.63 11.14
C GLN A 257 7.10 22.41 11.89
N ARG A 258 6.08 21.72 12.41
CA ARG A 258 5.03 22.31 13.26
C ARG A 258 5.60 22.98 14.50
N THR A 259 6.57 22.33 15.17
CA THR A 259 7.23 22.87 16.37
C THR A 259 7.98 24.17 16.05
N VAL A 260 8.72 24.19 14.93
CA VAL A 260 9.46 25.38 14.48
C VAL A 260 8.51 26.53 14.12
N LEU A 261 7.46 26.25 13.35
CA LEU A 261 6.47 27.25 12.99
C LEU A 261 5.73 27.80 14.22
N GLN A 262 5.34 26.94 15.16
CA GLN A 262 4.67 27.37 16.38
C GLN A 262 5.56 28.32 17.21
N PHE A 263 6.86 28.04 17.29
CA PHE A 263 7.81 28.94 17.92
C PHE A 263 7.90 30.28 17.20
N ALA A 264 8.02 30.27 15.87
CA ALA A 264 8.07 31.50 15.07
C ALA A 264 6.79 32.35 15.26
N LEU A 265 5.62 31.70 15.28
CA LEU A 265 4.33 32.35 15.53
C LEU A 265 4.28 32.99 16.91
N ARG A 266 4.62 32.25 17.98
CA ARG A 266 4.64 32.79 19.35
C ARG A 266 5.55 34.01 19.47
N LYS A 267 6.75 33.93 18.87
CA LYS A 267 7.70 35.05 18.85
C LYS A 267 7.13 36.25 18.11
N ARG A 268 6.47 36.05 16.95
CA ARG A 268 5.87 37.14 16.18
C ARG A 268 4.69 37.77 16.91
N THR A 269 3.83 36.97 17.54
CA THR A 269 2.71 37.46 18.36
C THR A 269 3.22 38.34 19.50
N HIS A 270 4.23 37.88 20.24
CA HIS A 270 4.83 38.66 21.32
C HIS A 270 5.38 40.01 20.85
N ASN A 271 6.10 40.02 19.72
CA ASN A 271 6.62 41.27 19.15
C ASN A 271 5.50 42.24 18.74
N LEU A 272 4.38 41.72 18.21
CA LEU A 272 3.22 42.53 17.82
C LEU A 272 2.49 43.09 19.05
N GLU A 273 2.36 42.31 20.12
CA GLU A 273 1.79 42.76 21.39
C GLU A 273 2.63 43.88 22.00
N GLN A 274 3.96 43.72 22.07
CA GLN A 274 4.86 44.76 22.57
C GLN A 274 4.77 46.05 21.76
N ALA A 275 4.78 45.95 20.42
CA ALA A 275 4.66 47.12 19.56
C ALA A 275 3.31 47.83 19.73
N LYS A 276 2.22 47.07 19.89
CA LYS A 276 0.89 47.60 20.16
C LYS A 276 0.84 48.33 21.49
N ASP A 277 1.35 47.72 22.56
CA ASP A 277 1.32 48.30 23.90
C ASP A 277 2.13 49.60 23.96
N GLU A 278 3.30 49.63 23.31
CA GLU A 278 4.12 50.84 23.15
C GLU A 278 3.37 51.93 22.39
N LEU A 279 2.76 51.61 21.24
CA LEU A 279 1.99 52.59 20.47
C LEU A 279 0.77 53.12 21.24
N GLN A 280 0.12 52.27 22.05
CA GLN A 280 -0.97 52.69 22.93
C GLN A 280 -0.47 53.65 24.02
N TRP A 281 0.70 53.38 24.59
CA TRP A 281 1.34 54.25 25.56
C TRP A 281 1.72 55.60 24.94
N GLN A 282 2.37 55.60 23.77
CA GLN A 282 2.73 56.82 23.03
C GLN A 282 1.51 57.66 22.68
N LEU A 283 0.42 57.02 22.22
CA LEU A 283 -0.83 57.70 21.91
C LEU A 283 -1.42 58.41 23.13
N LYS A 284 -1.39 57.75 24.29
CA LYS A 284 -1.88 58.33 25.54
C LYS A 284 -1.03 59.52 25.96
N THR A 285 0.29 59.33 26.05
CA THR A 285 1.23 60.40 26.45
C THR A 285 1.13 61.61 25.51
N THR A 286 1.02 61.39 24.21
CA THR A 286 0.89 62.48 23.23
C THR A 286 -0.43 63.24 23.43
N LYS A 287 -1.53 62.56 23.73
CA LYS A 287 -2.81 63.22 24.03
C LYS A 287 -2.74 64.05 25.30
N ASP A 288 -2.11 63.52 26.35
CA ASP A 288 -1.92 64.25 27.61
C ASP A 288 -1.07 65.51 27.37
N GLN A 289 0.01 65.41 26.59
CA GLN A 289 0.84 66.57 26.20
C GLN A 289 0.10 67.60 25.33
N ILE A 290 -0.80 67.17 24.44
CA ILE A 290 -1.65 68.08 23.68
C ILE A 290 -2.56 68.87 24.63
N MET A 291 -3.15 68.20 25.63
CA MET A 291 -4.00 68.86 26.63
C MET A 291 -3.20 69.88 27.47
N ASP A 292 -1.99 69.52 27.90
CA ASP A 292 -1.10 70.41 28.63
C ASP A 292 -0.76 71.65 27.78
N MET A 293 -0.40 71.46 26.50
CA MET A 293 -0.14 72.57 25.56
C MET A 293 -1.37 73.46 25.34
N GLU A 294 -2.57 72.88 25.24
CA GLU A 294 -3.82 73.64 25.10
C GLU A 294 -4.15 74.46 26.37
N GLU A 295 -3.80 73.96 27.55
CA GLU A 295 -3.88 74.72 28.81
C GLU A 295 -2.86 75.85 28.85
N ASP A 296 -1.61 75.59 28.47
CA ASP A 296 -0.56 76.62 28.39
C ASP A 296 -0.91 77.73 27.42
N ILE A 297 -1.46 77.41 26.24
CA ILE A 297 -1.93 78.41 25.26
C ILE A 297 -3.00 79.30 25.89
N ARG A 298 -4.02 78.72 26.54
CA ARG A 298 -5.08 79.48 27.21
C ARG A 298 -4.51 80.36 28.32
N GLY A 299 -3.59 79.81 29.12
CA GLY A 299 -2.89 80.56 30.17
C GLY A 299 -2.12 81.75 29.60
N LEU A 300 -1.39 81.57 28.49
CA LEU A 300 -0.67 82.64 27.80
C LEU A 300 -1.60 83.70 27.20
N GLU A 301 -2.74 83.31 26.64
CA GLU A 301 -3.77 84.22 26.12
C GLU A 301 -4.37 85.09 27.24
N ASP A 302 -4.71 84.46 28.38
CA ASP A 302 -5.21 85.16 29.57
C ASP A 302 -4.16 86.14 30.12
N ASP A 303 -2.89 85.72 30.19
CA ASP A 303 -1.77 86.55 30.63
C ASP A 303 -1.56 87.76 29.72
N LEU A 304 -1.64 87.54 28.40
CA LEU A 304 -1.54 88.59 27.39
C LEU A 304 -2.67 89.61 27.57
N GLN A 305 -3.91 89.14 27.74
CA GLN A 305 -5.07 89.98 27.98
C GLN A 305 -4.94 90.80 29.27
N ALA A 306 -4.49 90.17 30.36
CA ALA A 306 -4.25 90.82 31.64
C ALA A 306 -3.17 91.92 31.53
N LYS A 307 -2.10 91.68 30.74
CA LYS A 307 -1.01 92.64 30.50
C LYS A 307 -1.39 93.74 29.51
N MET A 308 -2.38 93.53 28.64
CA MET A 308 -2.81 94.52 27.64
C MET A 308 -3.45 95.76 28.26
N SER A 309 -4.22 95.63 29.35
CA SER A 309 -4.89 96.77 29.99
C SER A 309 -3.89 97.76 30.63
N PRO A 310 -2.91 97.33 31.45
CA PRO A 310 -1.84 98.20 31.93
C PRO A 310 -1.02 98.85 30.80
N LEU A 311 -0.77 98.12 29.70
CA LEU A 311 -0.04 98.64 28.52
C LEU A 311 -0.84 99.73 27.79
N LYS A 312 -2.14 99.51 27.55
CA LYS A 312 -3.02 100.55 26.99
C LYS A 312 -3.04 101.81 27.85
N LEU A 313 -3.05 101.64 29.18
CA LEU A 313 -2.98 102.76 30.12
C LEU A 313 -1.64 103.51 30.04
N SER A 314 -0.50 102.81 29.95
CA SER A 314 0.80 103.46 29.81
C SER A 314 0.91 104.20 28.48
N HIS A 315 0.50 103.59 27.36
CA HIS A 315 0.45 104.22 26.03
C HIS A 315 -0.43 105.48 26.03
N THR A 316 -1.65 105.38 26.58
CA THR A 316 -2.58 106.52 26.65
C THR A 316 -2.02 107.65 27.53
N ARG A 317 -1.34 107.32 28.63
CA ARG A 317 -0.68 108.31 29.49
C ARG A 317 0.49 108.99 28.78
N LEU A 318 1.29 108.26 28.00
CA LEU A 318 2.40 108.83 27.21
C LEU A 318 1.86 109.77 26.12
N GLU A 319 0.86 109.32 25.36
CA GLU A 319 0.18 110.11 24.32
C GLU A 319 -0.45 111.38 24.88
N ASN A 320 -1.05 111.34 26.06
CA ASN A 320 -1.61 112.57 26.66
C ASN A 320 -0.51 113.55 27.12
N ARG A 321 0.71 113.09 27.39
CA ARG A 321 1.84 113.95 27.77
C ARG A 321 2.44 114.69 26.57
N THR A 322 2.24 114.23 25.34
CA THR A 322 2.67 114.95 24.13
C THR A 322 1.84 116.22 23.85
N LYS A 323 0.71 116.40 24.55
CA LYS A 323 -0.19 117.56 24.42
C LYS A 323 0.17 118.73 25.33
N ARG A 324 1.29 118.68 26.05
CA ARG A 324 1.71 119.75 26.98
C ARG A 324 2.15 121.00 26.18
N PRO A 325 1.75 122.21 26.59
CA PRO A 325 2.11 123.42 25.87
C PRO A 325 3.50 123.96 26.24
N GLY A 326 4.21 124.51 25.26
CA GLY A 326 5.41 125.33 25.47
C GLY A 326 6.62 124.59 26.07
N MET A 327 7.33 125.23 27.01
CA MET A 327 8.52 124.67 27.68
C MET A 327 8.23 123.47 28.59
N ASP A 328 6.95 123.21 28.92
CA ASP A 328 6.54 122.06 29.72
C ASP A 328 6.41 120.76 28.90
N LEU A 329 6.64 120.81 27.57
CA LEU A 329 6.87 119.63 26.73
C LEU A 329 8.29 119.06 26.98
N CYS A 330 8.59 118.83 28.24
CA CYS A 330 9.87 118.32 28.71
C CYS A 330 9.91 116.80 28.61
N TRP A 331 10.95 116.28 27.96
CA TRP A 331 11.29 114.87 27.95
C TRP A 331 12.01 114.52 29.25
N ASP A 332 11.26 113.97 30.21
CA ASP A 332 11.75 113.67 31.54
C ASP A 332 12.04 112.17 31.75
N GLU A 333 12.51 111.83 32.95
CA GLU A 333 12.84 110.47 33.37
C GLU A 333 11.60 109.55 33.43
N VAL A 334 10.39 110.12 33.54
CA VAL A 334 9.13 109.35 33.53
C VAL A 334 8.76 108.94 32.12
N ASP A 335 9.06 109.76 31.11
CA ASP A 335 8.88 109.41 29.70
C ASP A 335 9.86 108.30 29.27
N HIS A 336 11.15 108.41 29.64
CA HIS A 336 12.18 107.39 29.36
C HIS A 336 11.89 106.03 30.02
N ASN A 337 11.51 106.02 31.31
CA ASN A 337 11.23 104.78 32.04
C ASN A 337 9.95 104.07 31.58
N ARG A 338 8.98 104.80 30.99
CA ARG A 338 7.73 104.22 30.48
C ARG A 338 7.84 103.76 29.03
N GLU A 339 8.62 104.44 28.19
CA GLU A 339 9.01 103.92 26.86
C GLU A 339 9.78 102.60 26.98
N SER A 340 10.77 102.55 27.86
CA SER A 340 11.56 101.32 28.10
C SER A 340 10.67 100.15 28.54
N ARG A 341 9.64 100.41 29.37
CA ARG A 341 8.68 99.39 29.82
C ARG A 341 7.63 99.01 28.76
N ALA A 342 7.35 99.88 27.79
CA ALA A 342 6.50 99.59 26.65
C ALA A 342 7.26 98.80 25.56
N ALA A 343 8.56 99.05 25.39
CA ALA A 343 9.40 98.39 24.39
C ALA A 343 9.87 96.97 24.77
N TYR A 344 9.92 96.61 26.06
CA TYR A 344 10.44 95.31 26.53
C TYR A 344 9.52 94.09 26.30
N ARG A 345 8.40 94.21 25.57
CA ARG A 345 7.41 93.14 25.37
C ARG A 345 6.74 93.13 23.98
N SER A 346 7.47 93.53 22.93
CA SER A 346 7.29 92.98 21.57
C SER A 346 8.34 91.91 21.37
#